data_AF-A0A382RK56-F1
#
_entry.id   AF-A0A382RK56-F1
#
_cell.length_a   1.000
_cell.length_b   1.000
_cell.length_c   1.000
_cell.angle_alpha   90.00
_cell.angle_beta   90.00
_cell.angle_gamma   90.00
#
_symmetry.space_group_name_H-M   'P 1'
#
loop_
_entity.id
_entity.type
_entity.pdbx_description
1 polymer ?
#
loop_
_entity_poly.entity_id
_entity_poly.type
_entity_poly.pdbx_seq_one_letter_code
_entity_poly.pdbx_strand_id
1 'polypeptide(L)'
;VSPTIPTDKILSLLLRFWSHLNRRRQRQFWLVLGLMLINAFVEVVSLGSVLPFLGILVAPERVFSHPLATGVVQSLGITSAGQLVLPLTLTFILVTLVSAVVRISLLWVSTRFANATGKDFSVEIYQRTLYQPYSVHVNRNSSGMISAIAQKINTVVGALFLILVGVSSAVLLFAIMFTLIAIDPKVALVAFAGFGLSYGL
;
A
#
# COMPACT_ATOMS: atom_id res chain seq x y z
N VAL A 1 -10.86 7.35 -33.95
CA VAL A 1 -9.41 7.08 -33.89
C VAL A 1 -8.86 7.71 -32.62
N SER A 2 -8.72 6.93 -31.55
CA SER A 2 -8.14 7.40 -30.30
C SER A 2 -6.64 7.65 -30.50
N PRO A 3 -6.11 8.83 -30.17
CA PRO A 3 -4.68 9.08 -30.28
C PRO A 3 -3.95 8.26 -29.22
N THR A 4 -3.11 7.32 -29.66
CA THR A 4 -2.17 6.62 -28.78
C THR A 4 -1.15 7.64 -28.28
N ILE A 5 -1.30 8.07 -27.03
CA ILE A 5 -0.38 9.00 -26.39
C ILE A 5 0.94 8.24 -26.14
N PRO A 6 2.09 8.67 -26.69
CA PRO A 6 3.37 8.02 -26.42
C PRO A 6 3.71 8.10 -24.92
N THR A 7 4.23 7.02 -24.37
CA THR A 7 4.51 6.82 -22.93
C THR A 7 5.38 7.93 -22.32
N ASP A 8 6.28 8.51 -23.12
CA ASP A 8 7.19 9.59 -22.71
C ASP A 8 6.43 10.90 -22.40
N LYS A 9 5.28 11.09 -23.05
CA LYS A 9 4.38 12.22 -22.75
C LYS A 9 3.61 11.98 -21.45
N ILE A 10 3.33 10.74 -21.06
CA ILE A 10 2.57 10.45 -19.84
C ILE A 10 3.41 10.80 -18.61
N LEU A 11 4.68 10.39 -18.58
CA LEU A 11 5.60 10.72 -17.49
C LEU A 11 5.82 12.24 -17.35
N SER A 12 6.03 12.94 -18.46
CA SER A 12 6.21 14.40 -18.43
C SER A 12 4.93 15.16 -18.04
N LEU A 13 3.75 14.64 -18.41
CA LEU A 13 2.46 15.18 -17.95
C LEU A 13 2.25 14.94 -16.45
N LEU A 14 2.60 13.76 -15.93
CA LEU A 14 2.57 13.46 -14.50
C LEU A 14 3.55 14.35 -13.71
N LEU A 15 4.77 14.57 -14.22
CA LEU A 15 5.76 15.46 -13.62
C LEU A 15 5.30 16.92 -13.59
N ARG A 16 4.69 17.42 -14.67
CA ARG A 16 4.09 18.76 -14.70
C ARG A 16 2.88 18.90 -13.78
N PHE A 17 2.08 17.84 -13.65
CA PHE A 17 0.98 17.79 -12.71
C PHE A 17 1.50 17.82 -11.26
N TRP A 18 2.58 17.07 -11.00
CA TRP A 18 3.28 17.04 -9.72
C TRP A 18 3.87 18.38 -9.31
N SER A 19 4.41 19.15 -10.27
CA SER A 19 4.95 20.48 -10.01
C SER A 19 3.86 21.53 -9.72
N HIS A 20 2.64 21.30 -10.19
CA HIS A 20 1.48 22.16 -9.90
C HIS A 20 0.78 21.81 -8.58
N LEU A 21 1.10 20.66 -7.97
CA LEU A 21 0.59 20.31 -6.66
C LEU A 21 1.20 21.19 -5.57
N ASN A 22 0.34 21.69 -4.69
CA ASN A 22 0.72 22.50 -3.55
C ASN A 22 1.76 21.77 -2.66
N ARG A 23 2.79 22.48 -2.16
CA ARG A 23 3.89 21.91 -1.35
C ARG A 23 3.40 21.13 -0.12
N ARG A 24 2.23 21.47 0.43
CA ARG A 24 1.57 20.72 1.51
C ARG A 24 1.18 19.30 1.08
N ARG A 25 0.69 19.12 -0.14
CA ARG A 25 0.29 17.81 -0.71
C ARG A 25 1.51 16.95 -1.03
N GLN A 26 2.59 17.55 -1.53
CA GLN A 26 3.84 16.83 -1.75
C GLN A 26 4.38 16.23 -0.44
N ARG A 27 4.34 16.97 0.67
CA ARG A 27 4.71 16.43 2.00
C ARG A 27 3.80 15.28 2.45
N GLN A 28 2.48 15.41 2.25
CA GLN A 28 1.54 14.33 2.58
C GLN A 28 1.78 13.07 1.77
N PHE A 29 2.13 13.20 0.49
CA PHE A 29 2.51 12.05 -0.32
C PHE A 29 3.76 11.36 0.20
N TRP A 30 4.80 12.11 0.57
CA TRP A 30 6.00 11.52 1.17
C TRP A 30 5.69 10.81 2.50
N LEU A 31 4.78 11.35 3.31
CA LEU A 31 4.28 10.67 4.51
C LEU A 31 3.54 9.37 4.18
N VAL A 32 2.69 9.36 3.15
CA VAL A 32 2.00 8.16 2.69
C VAL A 32 2.99 7.12 2.17
N LEU A 33 3.99 7.54 1.40
CA LEU A 33 5.03 6.66 0.86
C LEU A 33 5.86 6.04 1.99
N GLY A 34 6.24 6.84 3.00
CA GLY A 34 6.89 6.32 4.21
C GLY A 34 6.01 5.30 4.94
N LEU A 35 4.71 5.58 5.08
CA LEU A 35 3.76 4.66 5.71
C LEU A 35 3.58 3.37 4.90
N MET A 36 3.67 3.41 3.56
CA MET A 36 3.65 2.22 2.71
C MET A 36 4.85 1.31 2.98
N LEU A 37 6.06 1.87 3.12
CA LEU A 37 7.25 1.09 3.44
C LEU A 37 7.15 0.44 4.81
N ILE A 38 6.67 1.19 5.81
CA ILE A 38 6.42 0.67 7.16
C ILE A 38 5.40 -0.46 7.10
N ASN A 39 4.29 -0.27 6.38
CA ASN A 39 3.27 -1.30 6.22
C ASN A 39 3.85 -2.57 5.61
N ALA A 40 4.58 -2.47 4.49
CA ALA A 40 5.18 -3.63 3.84
C ALA A 40 6.12 -4.40 4.79
N PHE A 41 6.93 -3.70 5.59
CA PHE A 41 7.81 -4.33 6.57
C PHE A 41 7.03 -5.06 7.67
N VAL A 42 6.02 -4.40 8.26
CA VAL A 42 5.19 -4.99 9.31
C VAL A 42 4.41 -6.21 8.77
N GLU A 43 3.94 -6.15 7.53
CA GLU A 43 3.23 -7.26 6.88
C GLU A 43 4.15 -8.46 6.67
N VAL A 44 5.39 -8.24 6.23
CA VAL A 44 6.42 -9.28 6.12
C VAL A 44 6.71 -9.92 7.47
N VAL A 45 6.88 -9.12 8.54
CA VAL A 45 7.12 -9.64 9.89
C VAL A 45 5.91 -10.45 10.38
N SER A 46 4.69 -9.98 10.10
CA SER A 46 3.45 -10.67 10.45
C SER A 46 3.25 -11.98 9.70
N LEU A 47 3.63 -12.06 8.42
CA LEU A 47 3.59 -13.30 7.65
C LEU A 47 4.69 -14.26 8.09
N GLY A 48 5.90 -13.72 8.34
CA GLY A 48 7.05 -14.48 8.81
C GLY A 48 6.85 -15.09 10.19
N SER A 49 6.04 -14.48 11.06
CA SER A 49 5.74 -14.99 12.40
C SER A 49 4.78 -16.19 12.40
N VAL A 50 4.05 -16.44 11.31
CA VAL A 50 3.17 -17.62 11.18
C VAL A 50 3.97 -18.91 11.19
N LEU A 51 5.12 -18.96 10.50
CA LEU A 51 5.97 -20.15 10.41
C LEU A 51 6.50 -20.62 11.78
N PRO A 52 7.17 -19.79 12.60
CA PRO A 52 7.63 -20.22 13.93
C PRO A 52 6.44 -20.54 14.86
N PHE A 53 5.31 -19.83 14.73
CA PHE A 53 4.10 -20.13 15.50
C PHE A 53 3.56 -21.53 15.22
N LEU A 54 3.36 -21.88 13.94
CA LEU A 54 2.91 -23.21 13.54
C LEU A 54 3.93 -24.29 13.88
N GLY A 55 5.23 -24.03 13.67
CA GLY A 55 6.28 -24.99 14.00
C GLY A 55 6.30 -25.38 15.48
N ILE A 56 6.12 -24.40 16.37
CA ILE A 56 6.07 -24.62 17.82
C ILE A 56 4.76 -25.32 18.23
N LEU A 57 3.63 -25.00 17.62
CA LEU A 57 2.36 -25.67 17.91
C LEU A 57 2.33 -27.15 17.48
N VAL A 58 2.96 -27.48 16.35
CA VAL A 58 2.93 -28.84 15.79
C VAL A 58 3.95 -29.76 16.48
N ALA A 59 5.13 -29.25 16.85
CA ALA A 59 6.18 -30.05 17.46
C ALA A 59 7.01 -29.24 18.48
N PRO A 60 6.44 -28.93 19.66
CA PRO A 60 7.08 -28.08 20.66
C PRO A 60 8.40 -28.69 21.19
N GLU A 61 8.53 -30.02 21.20
CA GLU A 61 9.74 -30.73 21.65
C GLU A 61 10.95 -30.51 20.73
N ARG A 62 10.72 -30.34 19.41
CA ARG A 62 11.80 -30.08 18.44
C ARG A 62 12.35 -28.66 18.52
N VAL A 63 11.54 -27.73 19.01
CA VAL A 63 11.97 -26.33 19.15
C VAL A 63 12.75 -26.15 20.44
N PHE A 64 12.39 -26.87 21.51
CA PHE A 64 13.12 -26.84 22.78
C PHE A 64 14.58 -27.34 22.65
N SER A 65 14.85 -28.23 21.70
CA SER A 65 16.20 -28.74 21.42
C SER A 65 17.03 -27.87 20.46
N HIS A 66 16.45 -26.81 19.89
CA HIS A 66 17.15 -25.92 18.95
C HIS A 66 17.95 -24.84 19.69
N PRO A 67 19.24 -24.62 19.37
CA PRO A 67 20.11 -23.66 20.08
C PRO A 67 19.55 -22.23 20.14
N LEU A 68 18.85 -21.78 19.09
CA LEU A 68 18.25 -20.44 19.03
C LEU A 68 17.08 -20.26 20.02
N ALA A 69 16.36 -21.34 20.34
CA ALA A 69 15.28 -21.29 21.32
C ALA A 69 15.84 -21.30 22.76
N THR A 70 16.94 -22.02 23.01
CA THR A 70 17.50 -22.18 24.37
C THR A 70 17.89 -20.86 25.04
N GLY A 71 18.40 -19.87 24.29
CA GLY A 71 18.74 -18.55 24.84
C GLY A 71 17.51 -17.75 25.30
N VAL A 72 16.42 -17.82 24.53
CA VAL A 72 15.15 -17.16 24.88
C VAL A 72 14.44 -17.90 26.02
N VAL A 73 14.44 -19.24 25.97
CA VAL A 73 13.90 -20.15 26.99
C VAL A 73 14.53 -19.92 28.36
N GLN A 74 15.87 -19.83 28.42
CA GLN A 74 16.60 -19.59 29.67
C GLN A 74 16.35 -18.18 30.21
N SER A 75 16.27 -17.16 29.35
CA SER A 75 15.95 -15.78 29.78
C SER A 75 14.55 -15.63 30.35
N LEU A 76 13.59 -16.43 29.88
CA LEU A 76 12.19 -16.43 30.31
C LEU A 76 11.90 -17.45 31.43
N GLY A 77 12.89 -18.25 31.86
CA GLY A 77 12.74 -19.25 32.93
C GLY A 77 11.79 -20.41 32.59
N ILE A 78 11.62 -20.71 31.29
CA ILE A 78 10.62 -21.68 30.82
C ILE A 78 11.17 -23.11 30.99
N THR A 79 10.47 -23.94 31.75
CA THR A 79 10.93 -25.31 32.12
C THR A 79 10.26 -26.42 31.31
N SER A 80 9.22 -26.12 30.53
CA SER A 80 8.48 -27.10 29.73
C SER A 80 8.10 -26.58 28.34
N ALA A 81 8.11 -27.46 27.33
CA ALA A 81 7.80 -27.12 25.95
C ALA A 81 6.39 -26.54 25.76
N GLY A 82 5.43 -26.95 26.60
CA GLY A 82 4.05 -26.42 26.60
C GLY A 82 3.94 -24.97 27.10
N GLN A 83 4.86 -24.52 27.96
CA GLN A 83 4.89 -23.13 28.44
C GLN A 83 5.43 -22.16 27.38
N LEU A 84 6.12 -22.65 26.35
CA LEU A 84 6.64 -21.84 25.26
C LEU A 84 5.54 -21.37 24.30
N VAL A 85 4.45 -22.12 24.23
CA VAL A 85 3.32 -21.85 23.33
C VAL A 85 2.68 -20.51 23.69
N LEU A 86 2.29 -20.31 24.95
CA LEU A 86 1.55 -19.13 25.41
C LEU A 86 2.23 -17.78 25.08
N PRO A 87 3.50 -17.51 25.44
CA PRO A 87 4.15 -16.23 25.14
C PRO A 87 4.33 -16.01 23.63
N LEU A 88 4.56 -17.08 22.87
CA LEU A 88 4.69 -17.02 21.42
C LEU A 88 3.34 -16.70 20.76
N THR A 89 2.24 -17.31 21.20
CA THR A 89 0.88 -16.98 20.74
C THR A 89 0.56 -15.52 21.01
N LEU A 90 0.89 -15.01 22.21
CA LEU A 90 0.69 -13.60 22.55
C LEU A 90 1.50 -12.68 21.63
N THR A 91 2.75 -13.01 21.36
CA THR A 91 3.60 -12.25 20.44
C THR A 91 3.05 -12.29 19.02
N PHE A 92 2.60 -13.45 18.54
CA PHE A 92 1.96 -13.59 17.24
C PHE A 92 0.69 -12.74 17.13
N ILE A 93 -0.18 -12.77 18.15
CA ILE A 93 -1.39 -11.95 18.20
C ILE A 93 -1.02 -10.45 18.17
N LEU A 94 -0.05 -10.02 18.97
CA LEU A 94 0.40 -8.63 19.01
C LEU A 94 0.94 -8.17 17.65
N VAL A 95 1.83 -8.96 17.02
CA VAL A 95 2.39 -8.65 15.70
C VAL A 95 1.28 -8.56 14.65
N THR A 96 0.33 -9.50 14.67
CA THR A 96 -0.79 -9.54 13.72
C THR A 96 -1.72 -8.34 13.92
N LEU A 97 -2.02 -7.96 15.16
CA LEU A 97 -2.83 -6.78 15.47
C LEU A 97 -2.15 -5.49 15.03
N VAL A 98 -0.85 -5.35 15.29
CA VAL A 98 -0.07 -4.19 14.84
C VAL A 98 -0.09 -4.10 13.31
N SER A 99 0.10 -5.22 12.61
CA SER A 99 -0.01 -5.30 11.15
C SER A 99 -1.37 -4.83 10.64
N ALA A 100 -2.46 -5.31 11.25
CA ALA A 100 -3.81 -4.90 10.89
C ALA A 100 -4.04 -3.39 11.11
N VAL A 101 -3.58 -2.83 12.23
CA VAL A 101 -3.72 -1.40 12.53
C VAL A 101 -2.95 -0.54 11.53
N VAL A 102 -1.70 -0.92 11.20
CA VAL A 102 -0.89 -0.20 10.20
C VAL A 102 -1.55 -0.26 8.83
N ARG A 103 -2.10 -1.42 8.43
CA ARG A 103 -2.79 -1.60 7.16
C ARG A 103 -4.05 -0.76 7.05
N ILE A 104 -4.89 -0.73 8.09
CA ILE A 104 -6.08 0.12 8.14
C ILE A 104 -5.67 1.60 8.09
N SER A 105 -4.62 1.98 8.80
CA SER A 105 -4.10 3.36 8.81
C SER A 105 -3.63 3.77 7.42
N LEU A 106 -2.87 2.92 6.73
CA LEU A 106 -2.41 3.18 5.37
C LEU A 106 -3.58 3.37 4.40
N LEU A 107 -4.60 2.51 4.47
CA LEU A 107 -5.79 2.63 3.64
C LEU A 107 -6.52 3.95 3.90
N TRP A 108 -6.71 4.31 5.17
CA TRP A 108 -7.40 5.53 5.56
C TRP A 108 -6.65 6.78 5.11
N VAL A 109 -5.34 6.87 5.37
CA VAL A 109 -4.52 8.02 4.98
C VAL A 109 -4.44 8.15 3.46
N SER A 110 -4.27 7.04 2.73
CA SER A 110 -4.22 7.05 1.26
C SER A 110 -5.53 7.55 0.65
N THR A 111 -6.67 7.07 1.19
CA THR A 111 -8.01 7.51 0.76
C THR A 111 -8.25 8.97 1.09
N ARG A 112 -7.87 9.41 2.30
CA ARG A 112 -7.99 10.80 2.74
C ARG A 112 -7.13 11.73 1.88
N PHE A 113 -5.91 11.32 1.55
CA PHE A 113 -4.99 12.07 0.70
C PHE A 113 -5.54 12.25 -0.72
N ALA A 114 -6.06 11.18 -1.34
CA ALA A 114 -6.67 11.26 -2.67
C ALA A 114 -7.88 12.21 -2.68
N ASN A 115 -8.83 12.01 -1.76
CA ASN A 115 -10.03 12.84 -1.68
C ASN A 115 -9.71 14.32 -1.41
N ALA A 116 -8.75 14.59 -0.52
CA ALA A 116 -8.37 15.96 -0.20
C ALA A 116 -7.63 16.65 -1.36
N THR A 117 -6.81 15.92 -2.10
CA THR A 117 -6.19 16.40 -3.35
C THR A 117 -7.25 16.71 -4.40
N GLY A 118 -8.28 15.86 -4.52
CA GLY A 118 -9.40 16.12 -5.43
C GLY A 118 -10.24 17.32 -5.08
N LYS A 119 -10.47 17.55 -3.77
CA LYS A 119 -11.14 18.76 -3.30
C LYS A 119 -10.36 20.02 -3.71
N ASP A 120 -9.05 20.04 -3.50
CA ASP A 120 -8.22 21.21 -3.85
C ASP A 120 -8.29 21.53 -5.35
N PHE A 121 -8.17 20.52 -6.21
CA PHE A 121 -8.31 20.70 -7.66
C PHE A 121 -9.71 21.15 -8.08
N SER A 122 -10.74 20.62 -7.43
CA SER A 122 -12.13 21.00 -7.69
C SER A 122 -12.36 22.48 -7.42
N VAL A 123 -11.83 22.98 -6.30
CA VAL A 123 -11.93 24.39 -5.92
C VAL A 123 -11.13 25.28 -6.88
N GLU A 124 -9.90 24.91 -7.22
CA GLU A 124 -9.04 25.71 -8.11
C GLU A 124 -9.65 25.85 -9.51
N ILE A 125 -10.13 24.75 -10.09
CA ILE A 125 -10.69 24.77 -11.44
C ILE A 125 -12.03 25.51 -11.45
N TYR A 126 -12.84 25.36 -10.40
CA TYR A 126 -14.09 26.12 -10.25
C TYR A 126 -13.81 27.64 -10.17
N GLN A 127 -12.82 28.06 -9.39
CA GLN A 127 -12.40 29.47 -9.33
C GLN A 127 -11.93 29.98 -10.69
N ARG A 128 -11.05 29.25 -11.38
CA ARG A 128 -10.59 29.64 -12.73
C ARG A 128 -11.72 29.73 -13.74
N THR A 129 -12.77 28.92 -13.57
CA THR A 129 -13.97 28.96 -14.42
C THR A 129 -14.76 30.24 -14.16
N LEU A 130 -14.98 30.60 -12.88
CA LEU A 130 -15.69 31.83 -12.51
C LEU A 130 -15.00 33.11 -13.00
N TYR A 131 -13.66 33.12 -13.08
CA TYR A 131 -12.90 34.28 -13.58
C TYR A 131 -12.77 34.34 -15.11
N GLN A 132 -13.44 33.47 -15.87
CA GLN A 132 -13.42 33.57 -17.34
C GLN A 132 -14.25 34.75 -17.85
N PRO A 133 -13.86 35.36 -18.99
CA PRO A 133 -14.59 36.47 -19.57
C PRO A 133 -16.05 36.10 -19.89
N TYR A 134 -16.94 37.06 -19.75
CA TYR A 134 -18.39 36.88 -19.89
C TYR A 134 -18.80 36.30 -21.26
N SER A 135 -18.03 36.59 -22.31
CA SER A 135 -18.23 36.03 -23.65
C SER A 135 -18.16 34.50 -23.72
N VAL A 136 -17.43 33.85 -22.80
CA VAL A 136 -17.31 32.39 -22.71
C VAL A 136 -18.50 31.80 -21.93
N HIS A 137 -19.06 32.55 -20.99
CA HIS A 137 -20.22 32.16 -20.19
C HIS A 137 -21.53 32.23 -20.99
N VAL A 138 -21.65 33.18 -21.93
CA VAL A 138 -22.86 33.35 -22.77
C VAL A 138 -22.92 32.34 -23.92
N ASN A 139 -21.77 31.87 -24.43
CA ASN A 139 -21.68 30.94 -25.55
C ASN A 139 -21.67 29.45 -25.16
N ARG A 140 -21.78 29.12 -23.87
CA ARG A 140 -21.74 27.73 -23.40
C ARG A 140 -22.84 27.46 -22.38
N ASN A 141 -23.37 26.25 -22.39
CA ASN A 141 -24.27 25.80 -21.34
C ASN A 141 -23.46 25.60 -20.04
N SER A 142 -23.54 26.58 -19.13
CA SER A 142 -22.80 26.63 -17.87
C SER A 142 -22.94 25.37 -17.03
N SER A 143 -24.14 24.76 -17.04
CA SER A 143 -24.44 23.52 -16.30
C SER A 143 -23.69 22.29 -16.85
N GLY A 144 -23.55 22.20 -18.17
CA GLY A 144 -22.81 21.12 -18.83
C GLY A 144 -21.29 21.25 -18.66
N MET A 145 -20.77 22.48 -18.69
CA MET A 145 -19.33 22.71 -18.51
C MET A 145 -18.88 22.46 -17.08
N ILE A 146 -19.66 22.90 -16.07
CA ILE A 146 -19.37 22.62 -14.65
C ILE A 146 -19.41 21.11 -14.37
N SER A 147 -20.42 20.40 -14.90
CA SER A 147 -20.53 18.94 -14.74
C SER A 147 -19.37 18.21 -15.40
N ALA A 148 -18.98 18.61 -16.61
CA ALA A 148 -17.84 18.02 -17.32
C ALA A 148 -16.51 18.24 -16.59
N ILE A 149 -16.31 19.43 -16.01
CA ILE A 149 -15.14 19.74 -15.19
C ILE A 149 -15.11 18.89 -13.92
N ALA A 150 -16.21 18.86 -13.17
CA ALA A 150 -16.31 18.08 -11.93
C ALA A 150 -16.07 16.58 -12.18
N GLN A 151 -16.64 16.04 -13.27
CA GLN A 151 -16.44 14.65 -13.65
C GLN A 151 -14.98 14.36 -13.99
N LYS A 152 -14.33 15.22 -14.78
CA LYS A 152 -12.94 15.02 -15.20
C LYS A 152 -11.95 15.13 -14.03
N ILE A 153 -12.24 15.98 -13.05
CA ILE A 153 -11.44 16.09 -11.83
C ILE A 153 -11.57 14.81 -11.00
N ASN A 154 -12.80 14.32 -10.78
CA ASN A 154 -13.00 13.05 -10.09
C ASN A 154 -12.28 11.89 -10.81
N THR A 155 -12.26 11.87 -12.14
CA THR A 155 -11.49 10.88 -12.91
C THR A 155 -9.98 11.00 -12.65
N VAL A 156 -9.42 12.21 -12.66
CA VAL A 156 -7.97 12.42 -12.41
C VAL A 156 -7.60 12.03 -10.99
N VAL A 157 -8.45 12.34 -10.01
CA VAL A 157 -8.23 12.01 -8.59
C VAL A 157 -8.33 10.51 -8.36
N GLY A 158 -9.32 9.86 -8.97
CA GLY A 158 -9.43 8.39 -8.97
C GLY A 158 -8.20 7.74 -9.61
N ALA A 159 -7.69 8.28 -10.72
CA ALA A 159 -6.47 7.79 -11.36
C ALA A 159 -5.24 7.95 -10.46
N LEU A 160 -5.08 9.09 -9.77
CA LEU A 160 -4.00 9.29 -8.79
C LEU A 160 -4.07 8.28 -7.64
N PHE A 161 -5.27 8.02 -7.12
CA PHE A 161 -5.48 7.00 -6.09
C PHE A 161 -5.09 5.61 -6.60
N LEU A 162 -5.50 5.24 -7.81
CA LEU A 162 -5.16 3.95 -8.42
C LEU A 162 -3.65 3.80 -8.62
N ILE A 163 -2.94 4.85 -9.05
CA ILE A 163 -1.48 4.82 -9.17
C ILE A 163 -0.85 4.63 -7.79
N LEU A 164 -1.32 5.35 -6.77
CA LEU A 164 -0.80 5.26 -5.41
C LEU A 164 -0.99 3.84 -4.83
N VAL A 165 -2.19 3.28 -5.00
CA VAL A 165 -2.49 1.89 -4.61
C VAL A 165 -1.63 0.91 -5.42
N GLY A 166 -1.45 1.13 -6.73
CA GLY A 166 -0.61 0.30 -7.58
C GLY A 166 0.85 0.27 -7.13
N VAL A 167 1.42 1.43 -6.77
CA VAL A 167 2.77 1.52 -6.19
C VAL A 167 2.83 0.77 -4.86
N SER A 168 1.85 0.96 -3.97
CA SER A 168 1.77 0.23 -2.70
C SER A 168 1.75 -1.29 -2.91
N SER A 169 0.92 -1.76 -3.83
CA SER A 169 0.80 -3.18 -4.17
C SER A 169 2.09 -3.74 -4.77
N ALA A 170 2.78 -2.97 -5.61
CA ALA A 170 4.07 -3.37 -6.17
C ALA A 170 5.13 -3.50 -5.07
N VAL A 171 5.24 -2.52 -4.18
CA VAL A 171 6.17 -2.55 -3.04
C VAL A 171 5.91 -3.77 -2.15
N LEU A 172 4.64 -4.04 -1.84
CA LEU A 172 4.22 -5.19 -1.04
C LEU A 172 4.58 -6.51 -1.75
N LEU A 173 4.30 -6.63 -3.05
CA LEU A 173 4.67 -7.79 -3.86
C LEU A 173 6.18 -8.05 -3.83
N PHE A 174 6.99 -7.01 -4.04
CA PHE A 174 8.45 -7.15 -3.98
C PHE A 174 8.93 -7.55 -2.58
N ALA A 175 8.34 -6.98 -1.52
CA ALA A 175 8.69 -7.31 -0.13
C ALA A 175 8.39 -8.79 0.19
N ILE A 176 7.20 -9.27 -0.17
CA ILE A 176 6.82 -10.68 0.01
C ILE A 176 7.73 -11.58 -0.82
N MET A 177 7.95 -11.26 -2.09
CA MET A 177 8.74 -12.09 -2.98
C MET A 177 10.20 -12.20 -2.52
N PHE A 178 10.79 -11.08 -2.10
CA PHE A 178 12.14 -11.07 -1.52
C PHE A 178 12.22 -11.94 -0.26
N THR A 179 11.23 -11.82 0.63
CA THR A 179 11.15 -12.64 1.86
C THR A 179 11.03 -14.12 1.53
N LEU A 180 10.16 -14.47 0.58
CA LEU A 180 9.92 -15.86 0.20
C LEU A 180 11.16 -16.52 -0.42
N ILE A 181 11.88 -15.77 -1.26
CA ILE A 181 13.17 -16.22 -1.82
C ILE A 181 14.22 -16.40 -0.71
N ALA A 182 14.25 -15.52 0.29
CA ALA A 182 15.18 -15.64 1.42
C ALA A 182 14.87 -16.86 2.33
N ILE A 183 13.61 -17.29 2.41
CA ILE A 183 13.20 -18.47 3.18
C ILE A 183 13.43 -19.76 2.37
N ASP A 184 12.81 -19.87 1.19
CA ASP A 184 12.95 -21.02 0.29
C ASP A 184 12.76 -20.59 -1.18
N PRO A 185 13.86 -20.55 -1.97
CA PRO A 185 13.81 -20.16 -3.38
C PRO A 185 12.91 -21.04 -4.24
N LYS A 186 12.77 -22.34 -3.92
CA LYS A 186 11.98 -23.28 -4.73
C LYS A 186 10.48 -23.00 -4.56
N VAL A 187 10.04 -22.84 -3.31
CA VAL A 187 8.64 -22.50 -3.00
C VAL A 187 8.27 -21.16 -3.62
N ALA A 188 9.17 -20.18 -3.55
CA ALA A 188 8.96 -18.87 -4.15
C ALA A 188 8.75 -18.93 -5.68
N LEU A 189 9.59 -19.67 -6.39
CA LEU A 189 9.47 -19.85 -7.84
C LEU A 189 8.16 -20.53 -8.26
N VAL A 190 7.78 -21.60 -7.54
CA VAL A 190 6.53 -22.34 -7.83
C VAL A 190 5.31 -21.46 -7.57
N ALA A 191 5.29 -20.73 -6.45
CA ALA A 191 4.20 -19.81 -6.14
C ALA A 191 4.08 -18.69 -7.19
N PHE A 192 5.22 -18.07 -7.57
CA PHE A 192 5.23 -17.00 -8.56
C PHE A 192 4.76 -17.48 -9.94
N ALA A 193 5.24 -18.64 -10.40
CA ALA A 193 4.79 -19.25 -11.65
C ALA A 193 3.30 -19.62 -11.60
N GLY A 194 2.83 -20.19 -10.49
CA GLY A 194 1.43 -20.55 -10.30
C GLY A 194 0.49 -19.35 -10.36
N PHE A 195 0.80 -18.27 -9.64
CA PHE A 195 0.03 -17.03 -9.72
C PHE A 195 0.13 -16.39 -11.11
N GLY A 196 1.33 -16.37 -11.71
CA GLY A 196 1.54 -15.83 -13.05
C GLY A 196 0.69 -16.52 -14.12
N LEU A 197 0.63 -17.86 -14.08
CA LEU A 197 -0.20 -18.65 -15.00
C LEU A 197 -1.69 -18.44 -14.73
N SER A 198 -2.12 -18.40 -13.46
CA SER A 198 -3.52 -18.21 -13.10
C SER A 198 -4.08 -16.85 -13.51
N TYR A 199 -3.27 -15.79 -13.46
CA TYR A 199 -3.68 -14.45 -13.91
C TYR A 199 -3.49 -14.26 -15.42
N GLY A 200 -2.66 -15.08 -16.06
CA GLY A 200 -2.37 -15.03 -17.49
C GLY A 200 -3.34 -15.83 -18.37
N LEU A 201 -4.02 -16.84 -17.80
CA LEU A 201 -5.14 -17.57 -18.40
C LEU A 201 -6.46 -16.80 -18.26
#